data_AF-A0A7C7L1C4-F1
#
_entry.id   AF-A0A7C7L1C4-F1
#
_cell.length_a   1.000
_cell.length_b   1.000
_cell.length_c   1.000
_cell.angle_alpha   90.00
_cell.angle_beta   90.00
_cell.angle_gamma   90.00
#
_symmetry.space_group_name_H-M   'P 1'
#
loop_
_entity.id
_entity.type
_entity.pdbx_description
1 polymer ?
#
loop_
_entity_poly.entity_id
_entity_poly.type
_entity_poly.pdbx_seq_one_letter_code
_entity_poly.pdbx_strand_id
1 'polypeptide(L)'
;MRIGFITSGNERDLAFAQQEGIPCVEINIHDDLERWESRKEQYKSLCERYGIEVTAMGLWGRNYISYDDSERERCFNELRRHIDLAAFLGAKV
;
A
#
# COMPACT_ATOMS: atom_id res chain seq x y z
N MET A 1 -3.84 7.13 -20.10
CA MET A 1 -3.33 7.72 -18.84
C MET A 1 -4.38 7.44 -17.77
N ARG A 2 -3.99 6.88 -16.62
CA ARG A 2 -4.91 6.63 -15.49
C ARG A 2 -4.67 7.69 -14.42
N ILE A 3 -5.74 8.21 -13.84
CA ILE A 3 -5.69 9.14 -12.71
C ILE A 3 -6.02 8.35 -11.44
N GLY A 4 -5.31 8.63 -10.37
CA GLY A 4 -5.52 8.06 -9.05
C GLY A 4 -5.13 9.06 -7.96
N PHE A 5 -5.30 8.67 -6.70
CA PHE A 5 -4.89 9.49 -5.56
C PHE A 5 -4.37 8.61 -4.41
N ILE A 6 -3.67 9.22 -3.47
CA ILE A 6 -3.15 8.55 -2.28
C ILE A 6 -4.30 8.33 -1.30
N THR A 7 -4.56 7.08 -0.94
CA THR A 7 -5.65 6.69 -0.03
C THR A 7 -5.17 6.55 1.41
N SER A 8 -6.07 6.83 2.35
CA SER A 8 -5.93 6.46 3.77
C SER A 8 -6.30 5.00 4.03
N GLY A 9 -6.67 4.23 3.00
CA GLY A 9 -7.01 2.81 3.11
C GLY A 9 -8.32 2.55 3.83
N ASN A 10 -9.33 3.41 3.62
CA ASN A 10 -10.65 3.25 4.19
C ASN A 10 -11.72 3.12 3.08
N GLU A 11 -12.91 2.64 3.43
CA GLU A 11 -14.01 2.44 2.48
C GLU A 11 -14.52 3.76 1.87
N ARG A 12 -14.42 4.87 2.60
CA ARG A 12 -14.86 6.19 2.11
C ARG A 12 -14.06 6.64 0.89
N ASP A 13 -12.76 6.41 0.89
CA ASP A 13 -11.89 6.74 -0.25
C ASP A 13 -12.26 5.91 -1.48
N LEU A 14 -12.54 4.61 -1.30
CA LEU A 14 -12.92 3.71 -2.40
C LEU A 14 -14.32 4.05 -2.94
N ALA A 15 -15.25 4.42 -2.06
CA ALA A 15 -16.56 4.92 -2.45
C ALA A 15 -16.47 6.22 -3.25
N PHE A 16 -15.62 7.16 -2.82
CA PHE A 16 -15.34 8.38 -3.56
C PHE A 16 -14.71 8.07 -4.93
N ALA A 17 -13.72 7.18 -4.98
CA ALA A 17 -13.08 6.79 -6.23
C ALA A 17 -14.10 6.20 -7.23
N GLN A 18 -15.00 5.34 -6.75
CA GLN A 18 -16.07 4.78 -7.57
C GLN A 18 -17.04 5.87 -8.06
N GLN A 19 -17.46 6.80 -7.20
CA GLN A 19 -18.39 7.88 -7.53
C GLN A 19 -17.82 8.83 -8.60
N GLU A 20 -16.54 9.16 -8.50
CA GLU A 20 -15.85 10.08 -9.41
C GLU A 20 -15.26 9.39 -10.65
N GLY A 21 -15.43 8.07 -10.78
CA GLY A 21 -14.87 7.29 -11.89
C GLY A 21 -13.33 7.23 -11.89
N ILE A 22 -12.70 7.33 -10.72
CA ILE A 22 -11.26 7.22 -10.52
C ILE A 22 -10.90 5.73 -10.38
N PRO A 23 -10.14 5.14 -11.32
CA PRO A 23 -9.98 3.68 -11.39
C PRO A 23 -8.95 3.09 -10.43
N CYS A 24 -8.17 3.91 -9.70
CA CYS A 24 -7.10 3.40 -8.85
C CYS A 24 -6.66 4.33 -7.74
N VAL A 25 -5.98 3.76 -6.75
CA VAL A 25 -5.40 4.44 -5.58
C VAL A 25 -3.93 4.05 -5.37
N GLU A 26 -3.20 4.90 -4.65
CA GLU A 26 -1.84 4.66 -4.17
C GLU A 26 -1.82 4.55 -2.64
N ILE A 27 -1.05 3.62 -2.10
CA ILE A 27 -0.86 3.48 -0.65
C ILE A 27 0.54 3.95 -0.28
N ASN A 28 0.66 4.86 0.69
CA ASN A 28 1.94 5.27 1.27
C ASN A 28 2.04 4.82 2.73
N ILE A 29 2.98 3.91 2.99
CA ILE A 29 3.24 3.33 4.31
C ILE A 29 4.44 4.05 4.92
N HIS A 30 4.23 4.67 6.08
CA HIS A 30 5.30 5.30 6.87
C HIS A 30 5.69 4.38 8.01
N ASP A 31 4.92 4.31 9.10
CA ASP A 31 5.30 3.50 10.28
C ASP A 31 4.25 2.42 10.61
N ASP A 32 3.38 2.10 9.67
CA ASP A 32 2.17 1.29 9.90
C ASP A 32 2.09 0.02 9.04
N LEU A 33 3.23 -0.54 8.62
CA LEU A 33 3.28 -1.75 7.79
C LEU A 33 2.48 -2.92 8.40
N GLU A 34 2.65 -3.18 9.70
CA GLU A 34 1.92 -4.23 10.42
C GLU A 34 0.41 -4.02 10.42
N ARG A 35 -0.03 -2.76 10.50
CA ARG A 35 -1.44 -2.42 10.40
C ARG A 35 -2.00 -2.72 9.01
N TRP A 36 -1.22 -2.49 7.96
CA TRP A 36 -1.63 -2.84 6.60
C TRP A 36 -1.66 -4.34 6.37
N GLU A 37 -0.66 -5.07 6.85
CA GLU A 37 -0.61 -6.53 6.75
C GLU A 37 -1.79 -7.19 7.48
N SER A 38 -2.14 -6.72 8.67
CA SER A 38 -3.25 -7.29 9.47
C SER A 38 -4.64 -7.06 8.88
N ARG A 39 -4.79 -6.12 7.93
CA ARG A 39 -6.08 -5.78 7.29
C ARG A 39 -6.10 -6.01 5.79
N LYS A 40 -5.07 -6.63 5.21
CA LYS A 40 -4.89 -6.73 3.75
C LYS A 40 -6.04 -7.46 3.07
N GLU A 41 -6.59 -8.52 3.66
CA GLU A 41 -7.72 -9.28 3.13
C GLU A 41 -9.01 -8.45 3.11
N GLN A 42 -9.25 -7.70 4.19
CA GLN A 42 -10.39 -6.79 4.28
C GLN A 42 -10.27 -5.70 3.22
N TYR A 43 -9.11 -5.07 3.11
CA TYR A 43 -8.90 -3.99 2.15
C TYR A 43 -8.98 -4.46 0.71
N LYS A 44 -8.44 -5.66 0.40
CA LYS A 44 -8.58 -6.30 -0.91
C LYS A 44 -10.05 -6.54 -1.28
N SER A 45 -10.83 -7.09 -0.34
CA SER A 45 -12.27 -7.30 -0.55
C SER A 45 -13.02 -5.99 -0.83
N LEU A 46 -12.63 -4.89 -0.18
CA LEU A 46 -13.20 -3.58 -0.48
C LEU A 46 -12.80 -3.09 -1.88
N CYS A 47 -11.52 -3.22 -2.25
CA CYS A 47 -11.06 -2.86 -3.60
C CYS A 47 -11.84 -3.61 -4.68
N GLU A 48 -12.04 -4.92 -4.52
CA GLU A 48 -12.84 -5.76 -5.41
C GLU A 48 -14.32 -5.32 -5.47
N ARG A 49 -14.93 -5.05 -4.30
CA ARG A 49 -16.33 -4.59 -4.20
C ARG A 49 -16.57 -3.25 -4.90
N TYR A 50 -15.62 -2.32 -4.79
CA TYR A 50 -15.73 -0.99 -5.40
C TYR A 50 -15.19 -0.94 -6.84
N GLY A 51 -14.50 -1.98 -7.30
CA GLY A 51 -13.87 -2.01 -8.62
C GLY A 51 -12.67 -1.09 -8.75
N ILE A 52 -11.93 -0.87 -7.66
CA ILE A 52 -10.79 0.06 -7.58
C ILE A 52 -9.50 -0.73 -7.44
N GLU A 53 -8.50 -0.41 -8.24
CA GLU A 53 -7.19 -1.06 -8.16
C GLU A 53 -6.22 -0.30 -7.23
N VAL A 54 -5.39 -1.04 -6.50
CA VAL A 54 -4.15 -0.47 -5.95
C VAL A 54 -3.14 -0.41 -7.08
N THR A 55 -2.67 0.78 -7.46
CA THR A 55 -1.72 0.93 -8.57
C THR A 55 -0.28 1.01 -8.11
N ALA A 56 -0.04 1.59 -6.93
CA ALA A 56 1.30 1.82 -6.40
C ALA A 56 1.34 1.70 -4.87
N MET A 57 2.47 1.23 -4.33
CA MET A 57 2.70 1.16 -2.88
C MET A 57 4.09 1.68 -2.47
N GLY A 58 4.13 2.79 -1.74
CA GLY A 58 5.35 3.36 -1.18
C GLY A 58 5.65 2.88 0.24
N LEU A 59 6.93 2.66 0.53
CA LEU A 59 7.46 2.36 1.86
C LEU A 59 8.49 3.42 2.25
N TRP A 60 8.12 4.32 3.16
CA TRP A 60 8.89 5.53 3.49
C TRP A 60 9.57 5.46 4.85
N GLY A 61 10.63 6.23 5.08
CA GLY A 61 11.24 6.34 6.41
C GLY A 61 12.23 5.23 6.80
N ARG A 62 12.68 4.40 5.85
CA ARG A 62 13.66 3.33 6.09
C ARG A 62 15.07 3.80 5.71
N ASN A 63 16.05 3.55 6.57
CA ASN A 63 17.45 3.90 6.33
C ASN A 63 18.26 2.70 5.80
N TYR A 64 18.11 2.42 4.51
CA TYR A 64 18.80 1.30 3.84
C TYR A 64 20.34 1.44 3.77
N ILE A 65 20.86 2.63 4.04
CA ILE A 65 22.29 2.95 3.99
C ILE A 65 22.87 3.24 5.38
N SER A 66 22.16 2.84 6.45
CA SER A 66 22.65 2.99 7.83
C SER A 66 24.01 2.32 8.02
N TYR A 67 24.89 2.89 8.82
CA TYR A 67 26.13 2.22 9.23
C TYR A 67 25.90 1.13 10.27
N ASP A 68 24.72 1.11 10.90
CA ASP A 68 24.29 0.04 11.79
C ASP A 68 23.70 -1.12 10.98
N ASP A 69 24.37 -2.27 11.04
CA ASP A 69 23.99 -3.49 10.33
C ASP A 69 22.59 -3.98 10.72
N SER A 70 22.22 -3.85 12.00
CA SER A 70 20.92 -4.29 12.51
C SER A 70 19.78 -3.42 11.97
N GLU A 71 20.01 -2.11 11.87
CA GLU A 71 19.07 -1.17 11.27
C GLU A 71 18.87 -1.43 9.78
N ARG A 72 19.96 -1.70 9.04
CA ARG A 72 19.85 -2.06 7.62
C ARG A 72 19.08 -3.36 7.44
N GLU A 73 19.39 -4.39 8.24
CA GLU A 73 18.71 -5.69 8.16
C GLU A 73 17.21 -5.55 8.45
N ARG A 74 16.84 -4.78 9.48
CA ARG A 74 15.44 -4.43 9.78
C ARG A 74 14.76 -3.78 8.57
N CYS A 75 15.38 -2.76 7.96
CA CYS A 75 14.84 -2.08 6.79
C CYS A 75 14.64 -3.02 5.59
N PHE A 76 15.59 -3.91 5.31
CA PHE A 76 15.45 -4.89 4.23
C PHE A 76 14.39 -5.94 4.52
N ASN A 77 14.21 -6.34 5.78
CA ASN A 77 13.15 -7.25 6.18
C ASN A 77 11.76 -6.62 6.00
N GLU A 78 11.59 -5.36 6.40
CA GLU A 78 10.36 -4.59 6.13
C GLU A 78 10.11 -4.42 4.63
N LEU A 79 11.15 -4.19 3.82
CA LEU A 79 11.02 -4.08 2.37
C LEU A 79 10.49 -5.38 1.73
N ARG A 80 10.98 -6.55 2.16
CA ARG A 80 10.50 -7.85 1.66
C ARG A 80 9.02 -8.05 1.99
N ARG A 81 8.63 -7.77 3.23
CA ARG A 81 7.23 -7.84 3.68
C ARG A 81 6.33 -6.87 2.92
N HIS A 82 6.81 -5.66 2.65
CA HIS A 82 6.11 -4.68 1.82
C HIS A 82 5.90 -5.17 0.39
N ILE A 83 6.92 -5.79 -0.22
CA ILE A 83 6.80 -6.39 -1.56
C ILE A 83 5.74 -7.50 -1.56
N ASP A 84 5.72 -8.37 -0.54
CA ASP A 84 4.72 -9.42 -0.42
C ASP A 84 3.29 -8.85 -0.27
N LEU A 85 3.15 -7.79 0.51
CA LEU A 85 1.89 -7.08 0.67
C LEU A 85 1.44 -6.40 -0.64
N ALA A 86 2.36 -5.76 -1.37
CA ALA A 86 2.10 -5.13 -2.65
C ALA A 86 1.66 -6.15 -3.70
N ALA A 87 2.34 -7.31 -3.76
CA ALA A 87 1.96 -8.42 -4.61
C ALA A 87 0.57 -8.95 -4.26
N PHE A 88 0.25 -9.09 -2.97
CA PHE A 88 -1.06 -9.56 -2.51
C PHE A 88 -2.22 -8.63 -2.93
N LEU A 89 -2.00 -7.32 -2.82
CA LEU A 89 -2.96 -6.27 -3.19
C LEU A 89 -3.01 -6.01 -4.71
N GLY A 90 -2.11 -6.63 -5.49
CA GLY A 90 -2.05 -6.47 -6.94
C GLY A 90 -1.48 -5.14 -7.41
N ALA A 91 -0.69 -4.47 -6.57
CA ALA A 91 0.00 -3.24 -6.93
C ALA A 91 0.97 -3.49 -8.10
N LYS A 92 0.98 -2.58 -9.08
CA LYS A 92 1.79 -2.70 -10.30
C LYS A 92 3.16 -2.04 -10.16
N VAL A 93 3.29 -1.09 -9.23
CA VAL A 93 4.47 -0.25 -8.99
C VAL A 93 4.79 -0.16 -7.51
#